data_AF-A0A2G8R9B0-F1
#
_entry.id   AF-A0A2G8R9B0-F1
#
_cell.length_a   1.000
_cell.length_b   1.000
_cell.length_c   1.000
_cell.angle_alpha   90.00
_cell.angle_beta   90.00
_cell.angle_gamma   90.00
#
_symmetry.space_group_name_H-M   'P 1'
#
loop_
_entity.id
_entity.type
_entity.pdbx_description
1 polymer ?
#
loop_
_entity_poly.entity_id
_entity_poly.type
_entity_poly.pdbx_seq_one_letter_code
_entity_poly.pdbx_strand_id
1 'polypeptide(L)'
;MSPPVTSQIVWRNISIEITFHERRWKSDFDHIELRVEEGWIIPVTQTGYRSHFLLAGTVDEHGGHVDFVLAWLDHEADKPEWKRREDASRQMSLF
;
A
#
# COMPACT_ATOMS: atom_id res chain seq x y z
N MET A 1 13.80 10.00 16.41
CA MET A 1 12.87 9.29 15.50
C MET A 1 11.49 9.66 15.97
N SER A 2 10.66 10.18 15.07
CA SER A 2 9.25 10.41 15.35
C SER A 2 8.58 9.06 15.65
N PRO A 3 7.56 9.01 16.51
CA PRO A 3 6.78 7.79 16.69
C PRO A 3 6.15 7.38 15.35
N PRO A 4 5.98 6.07 15.09
CA PRO A 4 5.28 5.63 13.90
C PRO A 4 3.83 6.14 13.91
N VAL A 5 3.36 6.58 12.75
CA VAL A 5 1.97 7.01 12.56
C VAL A 5 1.23 5.88 11.89
N THR A 6 0.19 5.36 12.55
CA THR A 6 -0.68 4.33 11.99
C THR A 6 -1.98 4.95 11.50
N SER A 7 -2.44 4.54 10.33
CA SER A 7 -3.70 4.98 9.73
C SER A 7 -4.38 3.82 9.04
N GLN A 8 -5.70 3.77 9.08
CA GLN A 8 -6.48 2.73 8.43
C GLN A 8 -7.29 3.35 7.29
N ILE A 9 -7.24 2.70 6.14
CA ILE A 9 -7.99 3.11 4.94
C ILE A 9 -8.79 1.93 4.40
N VAL A 10 -9.80 2.23 3.60
CA VAL A 10 -10.53 1.23 2.81
C VAL A 10 -10.27 1.50 1.34
N TRP A 11 -9.62 0.56 0.66
CA TRP A 11 -9.35 0.63 -0.77
C TRP A 11 -10.06 -0.52 -1.48
N ARG A 12 -11.01 -0.21 -2.38
CA ARG A 12 -11.84 -1.19 -3.11
C ARG A 12 -12.48 -2.28 -2.23
N ASN A 13 -12.98 -1.89 -1.05
CA ASN A 13 -13.55 -2.76 0.00
C ASN A 13 -12.54 -3.63 0.77
N ILE A 14 -11.24 -3.38 0.62
CA ILE A 14 -10.18 -4.05 1.38
C ILE A 14 -9.70 -3.07 2.45
N SER A 15 -9.73 -3.49 3.72
CA SER A 15 -9.18 -2.71 4.82
C SER A 15 -7.66 -2.81 4.85
N ILE A 16 -6.97 -1.67 4.82
CA ILE A 16 -5.51 -1.58 4.81
C ILE A 16 -5.05 -0.72 5.98
N GLU A 17 -4.21 -1.30 6.83
CA GLU A 17 -3.45 -0.58 7.85
C GLU A 17 -2.13 -0.10 7.23
N ILE A 18 -1.87 1.19 7.37
CA ILE A 18 -0.66 1.86 6.94
C ILE A 18 0.10 2.26 8.21
N THR A 19 1.35 1.83 8.35
CA THR A 19 2.25 2.33 9.39
C THR A 19 3.39 3.10 8.72
N PHE A 20 3.47 4.39 8.99
CA PHE A 20 4.47 5.30 8.46
C PHE A 20 5.54 5.60 9.51
N HIS A 21 6.81 5.45 9.13
CA HIS A 21 7.97 5.81 9.93
C HIS A 21 8.76 6.90 9.22
N GLU A 22 8.71 8.11 9.77
CA GLU A 22 9.50 9.24 9.29
C GLU A 22 10.98 9.06 9.66
N ARG A 23 11.87 9.19 8.67
CA ARG A 23 13.34 9.10 8.85
C ARG A 23 13.77 7.93 9.73
N ARG A 24 13.26 6.74 9.40
CA ARG A 24 13.55 5.52 10.16
C ARG A 24 15.07 5.29 10.19
N TRP A 25 15.59 4.88 11.34
CA TRP A 25 17.03 4.65 11.56
C TRP A 25 17.95 5.86 11.33
N LYS A 26 17.45 7.10 11.50
CA LYS A 26 18.22 8.35 11.23
C LYS A 26 18.76 8.39 9.79
N SER A 27 18.00 7.81 8.85
CA SER A 27 18.36 7.79 7.44
C SER A 27 17.55 8.82 6.65
N ASP A 28 17.99 9.11 5.44
CA ASP A 28 17.29 9.94 4.46
C ASP A 28 16.12 9.20 3.77
N PHE A 29 15.63 8.14 4.41
CA PHE A 29 14.53 7.31 3.92
C PHE A 29 13.39 7.29 4.93
N ASP A 30 12.19 7.46 4.41
CA ASP A 30 10.97 7.10 5.09
C ASP A 30 10.63 5.64 4.83
N HIS A 31 9.85 5.05 5.73
CA HIS A 31 9.43 3.67 5.63
C HIS A 31 7.93 3.55 5.83
N ILE A 32 7.26 2.95 4.84
CA ILE A 32 5.85 2.61 4.88
C ILE A 32 5.69 1.10 4.99
N GLU A 33 4.91 0.68 5.98
CA GLU A 33 4.43 -0.70 6.12
C GLU A 33 2.94 -0.72 5.79
N LEU A 34 2.54 -1.62 4.91
CA LEU A 34 1.14 -1.94 4.63
C LEU A 34 0.81 -3.30 5.19
N ARG A 35 -0.33 -3.38 5.89
CA ARG A 35 -0.93 -4.63 6.36
C ARG A 35 -2.37 -4.69 5.89
N VAL A 36 -2.72 -5.80 5.29
CA VAL A 36 -4.10 -6.21 5.03
C VAL A 36 -4.33 -7.54 5.71
N GLU A 37 -5.60 -7.90 5.90
CA GLU A 37 -5.95 -9.20 6.44
C GLU A 37 -5.31 -10.34 5.63
N GLU A 38 -4.85 -11.37 6.33
CA GLU A 38 -4.18 -12.51 5.72
C GLU A 38 -5.09 -13.19 4.68
N GLY A 39 -4.54 -13.44 3.50
CA GLY A 39 -5.28 -14.00 2.36
C GLY A 39 -5.88 -12.97 1.42
N TRP A 40 -5.92 -11.68 1.78
CA TRP A 40 -6.27 -10.62 0.83
C TRP A 40 -5.07 -10.24 -0.02
N ILE A 41 -5.31 -10.16 -1.33
CA ILE A 41 -4.28 -9.82 -2.30
C ILE A 41 -4.56 -8.43 -2.85
N ILE A 42 -3.57 -7.55 -2.75
CA ILE A 42 -3.60 -6.19 -3.30
C ILE A 42 -2.47 -6.03 -4.33
N PRO A 43 -2.47 -4.96 -5.16
CA PRO A 43 -1.47 -4.79 -6.22
C PRO A 43 -0.02 -4.86 -5.74
N VAL A 44 0.23 -4.38 -4.52
CA VAL A 44 1.57 -4.24 -3.95
C VAL A 44 2.01 -5.43 -3.08
N THR A 45 1.10 -6.35 -2.72
CA THR A 45 1.43 -7.56 -1.96
C THR A 45 0.43 -8.70 -2.17
N GLN A 46 0.96 -9.93 -2.25
CA GLN A 46 0.17 -11.16 -2.38
C GLN A 46 -0.04 -11.89 -1.05
N THR A 47 0.71 -11.54 -0.01
CA THR A 47 0.68 -12.22 1.30
C THR A 47 -0.05 -11.40 2.36
N GLY A 48 -0.35 -10.14 2.05
CA GLY A 48 -1.02 -9.20 2.94
C GLY A 48 -0.09 -8.28 3.72
N TYR A 49 1.22 -8.39 3.54
CA TYR A 49 2.19 -7.45 4.10
C TYR A 49 3.11 -6.87 3.02
N ARG A 50 3.38 -5.56 3.10
CA ARG A 50 4.35 -4.88 2.24
C ARG A 50 5.19 -3.89 3.04
N SER A 51 6.51 -3.99 2.89
CA SER A 51 7.49 -3.02 3.40
C SER A 51 8.02 -2.20 2.22
N HIS A 52 7.94 -0.87 2.28
CA HIS A 52 8.36 0.02 1.21
C HIS A 52 9.21 1.18 1.73
N PHE A 53 10.40 1.36 1.15
CA PHE A 53 11.33 2.44 1.48
C PHE A 53 11.33 3.48 0.38
N LEU A 54 11.30 4.74 0.78
CA LEU A 54 11.21 5.89 -0.10
C LEU A 54 12.06 7.03 0.45
N LEU A 55 12.51 7.95 -0.40
CA LEU A 55 13.31 9.09 0.04
C LEU A 55 12.48 10.00 0.94
N ALA A 56 13.12 10.52 1.98
CA ALA A 56 12.49 11.43 2.93
C ALA A 56 11.89 12.64 2.20
N GLY A 57 10.63 12.96 2.51
CA GLY A 57 9.90 14.07 1.89
C GLY A 57 9.00 13.68 0.73
N THR A 58 9.21 12.50 0.11
CA THR A 58 8.33 12.01 -0.98
C THR A 58 6.87 11.87 -0.51
N VAL A 59 6.67 11.48 0.75
CA VAL A 59 5.34 11.38 1.37
C VAL A 59 4.66 12.74 1.50
N ASP A 60 5.42 13.76 1.90
CA ASP A 60 4.91 15.12 2.08
C ASP A 60 4.54 15.74 0.73
N GLU A 61 5.33 15.49 -0.31
CA GLU A 61 5.05 15.88 -1.69
C GLU A 61 3.75 15.27 -2.25
N HIS A 62 3.29 14.14 -1.71
CA HIS A 62 2.03 13.51 -2.08
C HIS A 62 0.86 13.89 -1.17
N GLY A 63 1.05 14.82 -0.22
CA GLY A 63 0.00 15.26 0.69
C GLY A 63 -0.16 14.39 1.94
N GLY A 64 0.76 13.44 2.17
CA GLY A 64 0.77 12.56 3.34
C GLY A 64 0.84 11.07 2.97
N HIS A 65 1.04 10.23 3.99
CA HIS A 65 1.25 8.79 3.81
C HIS A 65 0.00 8.06 3.33
N VAL A 66 -1.18 8.57 3.65
CA VAL A 66 -2.46 8.03 3.16
C VAL A 66 -2.61 8.27 1.67
N ASP A 67 -2.48 9.53 1.22
CA ASP A 67 -2.59 9.90 -0.19
C ASP A 67 -1.50 9.24 -1.05
N PHE A 68 -0.26 9.16 -0.54
CA PHE A 68 0.81 8.41 -1.20
C PHE A 68 0.41 6.94 -1.43
N VAL A 69 -0.10 6.26 -0.40
CA VAL A 69 -0.47 4.84 -0.51
C VAL A 69 -1.66 4.65 -1.43
N LEU A 70 -2.67 5.52 -1.39
CA LEU A 70 -3.80 5.47 -2.32
C LEU A 70 -3.34 5.62 -3.78
N ALA A 71 -2.53 6.65 -4.06
CA ALA A 71 -1.97 6.88 -5.38
C ALA A 71 -1.10 5.71 -5.85
N TRP A 72 -0.31 5.13 -4.94
CA TRP A 72 0.51 3.96 -5.23
C TRP A 72 -0.34 2.72 -5.56
N LEU A 73 -1.38 2.45 -4.78
CA LEU A 73 -2.29 1.33 -5.02
C LEU A 73 -3.04 1.49 -6.35
N ASP A 74 -3.54 2.68 -6.66
CA ASP A 74 -4.24 2.94 -7.91
C ASP A 74 -3.30 2.86 -9.12
N HIS A 75 -2.06 3.37 -9.00
CA HIS A 75 -1.05 3.23 -10.04
C HIS A 75 -0.72 1.77 -10.34
N GLU A 76 -0.49 0.95 -9.30
CA GLU A 76 -0.21 -0.48 -9.48
C GLU A 76 -1.46 -1.24 -9.98
N ALA A 77 -2.66 -0.82 -9.57
CA ALA A 77 -3.90 -1.40 -10.05
C ALA A 77 -4.22 -1.07 -11.52
N ASP A 78 -3.69 0.03 -12.05
CA ASP A 78 -3.87 0.37 -13.46
C ASP A 78 -3.05 -0.51 -14.40
N LYS A 79 -2.02 -1.20 -13.88
CA LYS A 79 -1.15 -2.06 -14.67
C LYS A 79 -1.94 -3.18 -15.36
N PRO A 80 -1.60 -3.51 -16.62
CA PRO A 80 -2.32 -4.53 -17.38
C PRO A 80 -2.25 -5.91 -16.73
N GLU A 81 -1.14 -6.21 -16.03
CA GLU A 81 -0.97 -7.47 -15.29
C GLU A 81 -1.98 -7.59 -14.14
N TRP A 82 -2.18 -6.51 -13.38
CA TRP A 82 -3.16 -6.49 -12.29
C TRP A 82 -4.58 -6.57 -12.82
N LYS A 83 -4.91 -5.79 -13.86
CA LYS A 83 -6.23 -5.84 -14.52
C LYS A 83 -6.58 -7.24 -15.01
N ARG A 84 -5.64 -7.98 -15.62
CA ARG A 84 -5.85 -9.39 -16.01
C ARG A 84 -6.12 -10.30 -14.83
N ARG A 85 -5.43 -10.09 -13.70
CA ARG A 85 -5.66 -10.85 -12.48
C ARG A 85 -7.05 -10.58 -11.89
N GLU A 86 -7.46 -9.31 -11.83
CA GLU A 86 -8.79 -8.94 -11.37
C GLU A 86 -9.88 -9.59 -12.25
N ASP A 87 -9.70 -9.56 -13.57
CA ASP A 87 -10.62 -10.19 -14.51
C ASP A 87 -10.69 -11.71 -14.31
N ALA A 88 -9.54 -12.38 -14.23
CA ALA A 88 -9.46 -13.82 -13.97
C ALA A 88 -10.11 -14.21 -12.62
N SER A 89 -9.89 -13.41 -11.56
CA SER A 89 -10.52 -13.64 -10.26
C SER A 89 -12.04 -13.50 -10.31
N ARG A 90 -12.57 -12.57 -11.13
CA ARG A 90 -14.01 -12.40 -11.33
C ARG A 90 -14.60 -13.56 -12.15
N GLN A 91 -13.87 -14.05 -13.15
CA GLN A 91 -14.31 -15.17 -13.99
C GLN A 91 -14.31 -16.52 -13.26
N MET A 92 -13.36 -16.77 -12.36
CA MET A 92 -13.33 -18.00 -11.55
C MET A 92 -14.41 -18.07 -10.47
N SER A 93 -15.15 -16.99 -10.23
CA SER A 93 -16.28 -16.95 -9.29
C SER A 93 -17.63 -17.30 -9.93
N LEU A 94 -17.66 -17.75 -11.20
CA LEU A 94 -18.87 -18.00 -12.00
C LEU A 94 -19.39 -19.45 -11.97
N PHE A 95 -18.96 -20.31 -11.04
CA PHE A 95 -19.42 -21.70 -10.93
C PHE A 95 -19.84 -22.08 -9.52
#